data_AF-A0A3D6DK20-F1
#
_entry.id   AF-A0A3D6DK20-F1
#
_cell.length_a   1.000
_cell.length_b   1.000
_cell.length_c   1.000
_cell.angle_alpha   90.00
_cell.angle_beta   90.00
_cell.angle_gamma   90.00
#
_symmetry.space_group_name_H-M   'P 1'
#
loop_
_entity.id
_entity.type
_entity.pdbx_description
1 polymer ?
#
loop_
_entity_poly.entity_id
_entity_poly.type
_entity_poly.pdbx_seq_one_letter_code
_entity_poly.pdbx_strand_id
1 'polypeptide(L)'
;MDKLSVVKIGGNVIEDATALESFLTDFSHMTGLKILVHGGGKKATAMAHQLNVPVKIVDGRRITDALNLDIITMLYGGKINKSMVAQLQSIDCNALGISGADGNAIQAVKRPVKKIDYGFVGDIVAVNGSFFGHLLAEG
;
A
#
# COMPACT_ATOMS: atom_id res chain seq x y z
N MET A 1 0.07 -27.24 -4.39
CA MET A 1 0.26 -25.87 -3.87
C MET A 1 -0.92 -25.06 -4.36
N ASP A 2 -1.68 -24.47 -3.46
CA ASP A 2 -2.74 -23.54 -3.85
C ASP A 2 -2.13 -22.35 -4.59
N LYS A 3 -2.79 -21.90 -5.64
CA LYS A 3 -2.34 -20.78 -6.47
C LYS A 3 -2.42 -19.49 -5.66
N LEU A 4 -1.30 -18.80 -5.49
CA LEU A 4 -1.25 -17.47 -4.89
C LEU A 4 -1.57 -16.39 -5.93
N SER A 5 -2.59 -15.57 -5.64
CA SER A 5 -2.95 -14.39 -6.43
C SER A 5 -2.47 -13.12 -5.73
N VAL A 6 -1.63 -12.32 -6.39
CA VAL A 6 -1.19 -11.00 -5.89
C VAL A 6 -1.86 -9.92 -6.70
N VAL A 7 -2.77 -9.18 -6.08
CA VAL A 7 -3.62 -8.19 -6.75
C VAL A 7 -3.20 -6.78 -6.36
N LYS A 8 -2.92 -5.92 -7.34
CA LYS A 8 -2.62 -4.50 -7.12
C LYS A 8 -3.87 -3.67 -7.38
N ILE A 9 -4.45 -3.06 -6.34
CA ILE A 9 -5.55 -2.11 -6.52
C ILE A 9 -5.05 -0.75 -7.03
N GLY A 10 -5.73 -0.20 -8.04
CA GLY A 10 -5.41 1.09 -8.65
C GLY A 10 -5.82 2.28 -7.77
N GLY A 11 -5.10 3.39 -7.87
CA GLY A 11 -5.35 4.59 -7.06
C GLY A 11 -6.75 5.19 -7.24
N ASN A 12 -7.29 5.19 -8.46
CA ASN A 12 -8.63 5.71 -8.73
C ASN A 12 -9.73 4.88 -8.02
N VAL A 13 -9.56 3.56 -7.95
CA VAL A 13 -10.50 2.67 -7.26
C VAL A 13 -10.50 2.95 -5.75
N ILE A 14 -9.35 3.22 -5.15
CA ILE A 14 -9.23 3.57 -3.72
C ILE A 14 -9.94 4.89 -3.37
N GLU A 15 -10.16 5.77 -4.33
CA GLU A 15 -10.77 7.08 -4.11
C GLU A 15 -12.28 7.09 -4.23
N ASP A 16 -12.82 6.19 -5.03
CA ASP A 16 -14.25 6.03 -5.24
C ASP A 16 -14.77 4.95 -4.28
N ALA A 17 -15.64 5.36 -3.35
CA ALA A 17 -16.14 4.45 -2.32
C ALA A 17 -16.90 3.25 -2.91
N THR A 18 -17.72 3.48 -3.93
CA THR A 18 -18.52 2.45 -4.59
C THR A 18 -17.61 1.49 -5.37
N ALA A 19 -16.61 2.02 -6.09
CA ALA A 19 -15.66 1.19 -6.81
C ALA A 19 -14.76 0.38 -5.86
N LEU A 20 -14.38 0.97 -4.71
CA LEU A 20 -13.60 0.27 -3.69
C LEU A 20 -14.41 -0.88 -3.08
N GLU A 21 -15.66 -0.62 -2.68
CA GLU A 21 -16.55 -1.63 -2.11
C GLU A 21 -16.79 -2.79 -3.10
N SER A 22 -17.10 -2.46 -4.36
CA SER A 22 -17.25 -3.47 -5.42
C SER A 22 -15.97 -4.27 -5.62
N PHE A 23 -14.80 -3.62 -5.69
CA PHE A 23 -13.52 -4.30 -5.84
C PHE A 23 -13.19 -5.23 -4.66
N LEU A 24 -13.44 -4.79 -3.42
CA LEU A 24 -13.17 -5.60 -2.23
C LEU A 24 -14.12 -6.80 -2.13
N THR A 25 -15.36 -6.63 -2.59
CA THR A 25 -16.33 -7.72 -2.75
C THR A 25 -15.85 -8.74 -3.78
N ASP A 26 -15.36 -8.30 -4.95
CA ASP A 26 -14.80 -9.24 -5.92
C ASP A 26 -13.54 -9.94 -5.39
N PHE A 27 -12.68 -9.20 -4.68
CA PHE A 27 -11.49 -9.76 -4.04
C PHE A 27 -11.83 -10.80 -2.96
N SER A 28 -12.87 -10.59 -2.15
CA SER A 28 -13.28 -11.55 -1.11
C SER A 28 -13.78 -12.87 -1.70
N HIS A 29 -14.40 -12.85 -2.88
CA HIS A 29 -14.86 -14.06 -3.59
C HIS A 29 -13.76 -14.85 -4.33
N MET A 30 -12.55 -14.28 -4.48
CA MET A 30 -11.43 -15.02 -5.07
C MET A 30 -11.07 -16.26 -4.23
N THR A 31 -10.91 -17.41 -4.89
CA THR A 31 -10.49 -18.66 -4.25
C THR A 31 -8.98 -18.79 -4.16
N GLY A 32 -8.50 -19.59 -3.20
CA GLY A 32 -7.08 -19.81 -2.95
C GLY A 32 -6.40 -18.65 -2.21
N LEU A 33 -5.08 -18.76 -2.08
CA LEU A 33 -4.28 -17.76 -1.37
C LEU A 33 -4.28 -16.45 -2.15
N LYS A 34 -4.44 -15.32 -1.44
CA LYS A 34 -4.51 -13.99 -2.06
C LYS A 34 -3.84 -12.92 -1.22
N ILE A 35 -3.17 -11.98 -1.89
CA ILE A 35 -2.57 -10.79 -1.31
C ILE A 35 -3.07 -9.57 -2.07
N LEU A 36 -3.51 -8.55 -1.32
CA LEU A 36 -3.89 -7.25 -1.86
C LEU A 36 -2.78 -6.21 -1.60
N VAL A 37 -2.29 -5.57 -2.66
CA VAL A 37 -1.29 -4.49 -2.60
C VAL A 37 -1.95 -3.16 -2.99
N HIS A 38 -1.92 -2.18 -2.09
CA HIS A 38 -2.52 -0.87 -2.32
C HIS A 38 -1.50 0.26 -2.42
N GLY A 39 -1.95 1.41 -2.91
CA GLY A 39 -1.23 2.68 -2.84
C GLY A 39 -2.12 3.73 -2.18
N GLY A 40 -1.94 5.00 -2.54
CA GLY A 40 -2.80 6.08 -2.04
C GLY A 40 -2.37 7.48 -2.46
N GLY A 41 -1.66 7.60 -3.59
CA GLY A 41 -0.85 8.79 -3.91
C GLY A 41 -1.63 10.11 -3.93
N LYS A 42 -2.87 10.09 -4.44
CA LYS A 42 -3.73 11.27 -4.49
C LYS A 42 -4.32 11.64 -3.12
N LYS A 43 -4.79 10.67 -2.32
CA LYS A 43 -5.17 10.93 -0.91
C LYS A 43 -3.98 11.47 -0.09
N ALA A 44 -2.76 11.01 -0.38
CA ALA A 44 -1.54 11.57 0.23
C ALA A 44 -1.27 13.01 -0.20
N THR A 45 -1.46 13.34 -1.49
CA THR A 45 -1.42 14.73 -1.96
C THR A 45 -2.44 15.60 -1.23
N ALA A 46 -3.70 15.14 -1.13
CA ALA A 46 -4.76 15.89 -0.47
C ALA A 46 -4.45 16.14 1.01
N MET A 47 -3.94 15.14 1.73
CA MET A 47 -3.53 15.29 3.13
C MET A 47 -2.37 16.27 3.29
N ALA A 48 -1.36 16.19 2.43
CA ALA A 48 -0.24 17.14 2.46
C ALA A 48 -0.71 18.58 2.24
N HIS A 49 -1.64 18.81 1.30
CA HIS A 49 -2.25 20.13 1.11
C HIS A 49 -3.02 20.62 2.33
N GLN A 50 -3.81 19.76 2.99
CA GLN A 50 -4.53 20.11 4.22
C GLN A 50 -3.60 20.51 5.36
N LEU A 51 -2.40 19.93 5.41
CA LEU A 51 -1.36 20.22 6.39
C LEU A 51 -0.40 21.33 5.96
N ASN A 52 -0.65 21.99 4.82
CA ASN A 52 0.24 23.00 4.21
C ASN A 52 1.67 22.49 3.96
N VAL A 53 1.82 21.19 3.70
CA VAL A 53 3.09 20.57 3.33
C VAL A 53 3.24 20.59 1.80
N PRO A 54 4.30 21.20 1.24
CA PRO A 54 4.50 21.27 -0.20
C PRO A 54 4.65 19.88 -0.83
N VAL A 55 4.01 19.71 -2.00
CA VAL A 55 4.12 18.51 -2.83
C VAL A 55 4.75 18.89 -4.15
N LYS A 56 5.89 18.27 -4.48
CA LYS A 56 6.55 18.45 -5.78
C LYS A 56 6.52 17.15 -6.57
N ILE A 57 6.06 17.23 -7.82
CA ILE A 57 6.03 16.12 -8.77
C ILE A 57 6.94 16.47 -9.93
N VAL A 58 7.84 15.54 -10.29
CA VAL A 58 8.74 15.65 -11.45
C VAL A 58 8.67 14.32 -12.19
N ASP A 59 8.52 14.36 -13.52
CA ASP A 59 8.39 13.17 -14.38
C ASP A 59 7.36 12.14 -13.87
N GLY A 60 6.22 12.63 -13.38
CA GLY A 60 5.14 11.80 -12.84
C GLY A 60 5.43 11.15 -11.48
N ARG A 61 6.54 11.52 -10.81
CA ARG A 61 6.93 10.98 -9.49
C ARG A 61 7.04 12.10 -8.46
N ARG A 62 6.58 11.82 -7.25
CA ARG A 62 6.72 12.73 -6.10
C ARG A 62 8.18 12.76 -5.63
N ILE A 63 8.70 13.96 -5.39
CA ILE A 63 9.89 14.14 -4.55
C ILE A 63 9.44 14.01 -3.09
N THR A 64 9.97 13.01 -2.40
CA THR A 64 9.52 12.63 -1.05
C THR A 64 10.57 13.04 -0.04
N ASP A 65 10.40 14.20 0.58
CA ASP A 65 11.18 14.61 1.76
C ASP A 65 10.66 13.93 3.04
N ALA A 66 11.27 14.26 4.20
CA ALA A 66 10.93 13.62 5.47
C ALA A 66 9.47 13.87 5.87
N LEU A 67 8.97 15.11 5.71
CA LEU A 67 7.58 15.45 6.03
C LEU A 67 6.59 14.73 5.12
N ASN A 68 6.86 14.67 3.81
CA ASN A 68 6.03 13.90 2.89
C ASN A 68 6.09 12.40 3.20
N LEU A 69 7.26 11.85 3.59
CA LEU A 69 7.40 10.46 3.99
C LEU A 69 6.54 10.11 5.19
N ASP A 70 6.55 10.95 6.23
CA ASP A 70 5.76 10.76 7.44
C ASP A 70 4.25 10.74 7.12
N ILE A 71 3.79 11.72 6.33
CA ILE A 71 2.38 11.79 5.90
C ILE A 71 1.98 10.55 5.10
N ILE A 72 2.82 10.11 4.15
CA ILE A 72 2.54 8.94 3.32
C ILE A 72 2.48 7.68 4.19
N THR A 73 3.43 7.51 5.11
CA THR A 73 3.51 6.33 5.99
C THR A 73 2.28 6.24 6.89
N MET A 74 1.93 7.34 7.57
CA MET A 74 0.74 7.42 8.42
C MET A 74 -0.54 7.14 7.62
N LEU A 75 -0.68 7.75 6.45
CA LEU A 75 -1.89 7.61 5.65
C LEU A 75 -2.04 6.21 5.04
N TYR A 76 -0.94 5.65 4.53
CA TYR A 76 -0.96 4.35 3.87
C TYR A 76 -1.19 3.26 4.91
N GLY A 77 -0.36 3.18 5.95
CA GLY A 77 -0.46 2.13 6.97
C GLY A 77 -1.63 2.30 7.95
N GLY A 78 -2.02 3.54 8.22
CA GLY A 78 -3.14 3.85 9.11
C GLY A 78 -4.45 3.89 8.33
N LYS A 79 -4.78 5.05 7.76
CA LYS A 79 -6.12 5.31 7.21
C LYS A 79 -6.49 4.35 6.07
N ILE A 80 -5.69 4.29 5.01
CA ILE A 80 -6.07 3.55 3.79
C ILE A 80 -6.06 2.05 4.06
N ASN A 81 -4.96 1.53 4.59
CA ASN A 81 -4.80 0.11 4.90
C ASN A 81 -5.88 -0.39 5.86
N LYS A 82 -6.07 0.29 7.01
CA LYS A 82 -7.03 -0.19 8.02
C LYS A 82 -8.48 0.01 7.61
N SER A 83 -8.79 1.01 6.77
CA SER A 83 -10.13 1.12 6.18
C SER A 83 -10.46 -0.05 5.25
N MET A 84 -9.53 -0.52 4.41
CA MET A 84 -9.77 -1.69 3.56
C MET A 84 -9.85 -2.98 4.38
N VAL A 85 -9.00 -3.13 5.40
CA VAL A 85 -9.10 -4.26 6.34
C VAL A 85 -10.46 -4.30 7.00
N ALA A 86 -10.95 -3.17 7.54
CA ALA A 86 -12.24 -3.11 8.20
C ALA A 86 -13.40 -3.48 7.24
N GLN A 87 -13.34 -3.04 5.99
CA GLN A 87 -14.34 -3.41 4.97
C GLN A 87 -14.30 -4.91 4.65
N LEU A 88 -13.11 -5.48 4.44
CA LEU A 88 -12.97 -6.94 4.22
C LEU A 88 -13.49 -7.75 5.41
N GLN A 89 -13.18 -7.33 6.63
CA GLN A 89 -13.70 -7.96 7.84
C GLN A 89 -15.23 -7.86 7.94
N SER A 90 -15.84 -6.77 7.48
CA SER A 90 -17.29 -6.60 7.49
C SER A 90 -18.05 -7.50 6.50
N ILE A 91 -17.34 -8.10 5.53
CA ILE A 91 -17.88 -9.04 4.54
C ILE A 91 -17.31 -10.46 4.74
N ASP A 92 -16.97 -10.79 5.99
CA ASP A 92 -16.46 -12.10 6.43
C ASP A 92 -15.19 -12.58 5.69
N CYS A 93 -14.39 -11.64 5.17
CA CYS A 93 -13.09 -11.90 4.60
C CYS A 93 -12.00 -11.53 5.62
N ASN A 94 -11.50 -12.52 6.34
CA ASN A 94 -10.43 -12.29 7.32
C ASN A 94 -9.20 -11.68 6.65
N ALA A 95 -8.76 -10.51 7.12
CA ALA A 95 -7.69 -9.75 6.50
C ALA A 95 -6.76 -9.15 7.55
N LEU A 96 -5.45 -9.22 7.27
CA LEU A 96 -4.41 -8.58 8.05
C LEU A 96 -3.69 -7.53 7.19
N GLY A 97 -3.75 -6.27 7.64
CA GLY A 97 -3.10 -5.16 6.95
C GLY A 97 -1.73 -4.86 7.53
N ILE A 98 -0.68 -4.96 6.70
CA ILE A 98 0.73 -4.74 7.04
C ILE A 98 1.41 -3.77 6.06
N SER A 99 2.60 -3.34 6.43
CA SER A 99 3.55 -2.54 5.67
C SER A 99 4.87 -3.32 5.45
N GLY A 100 5.81 -2.73 4.72
CA GLY A 100 7.14 -3.34 4.54
C GLY A 100 7.97 -3.45 5.82
N ALA A 101 7.67 -2.60 6.83
CA ALA A 101 8.39 -2.57 8.10
C ALA A 101 8.04 -3.76 9.01
N ASP A 102 6.82 -4.30 8.88
CA ASP A 102 6.34 -5.40 9.71
C ASP A 102 7.13 -6.67 9.39
N GLY A 103 7.88 -7.18 10.37
CA GLY A 103 8.70 -8.40 10.19
C GLY A 103 9.77 -8.30 9.09
N ASN A 104 10.17 -7.08 8.71
CA ASN A 104 10.97 -6.81 7.51
C ASN A 104 10.37 -7.43 6.24
N ALA A 105 9.04 -7.39 6.11
CA ALA A 105 8.28 -7.96 4.99
C ALA A 105 8.82 -7.51 3.63
N ILE A 106 9.15 -6.22 3.49
CA ILE A 106 9.71 -5.64 2.28
C ILE A 106 10.85 -4.71 2.66
N GLN A 107 12.06 -5.05 2.23
CA GLN A 107 13.26 -4.24 2.47
C GLN A 107 13.61 -3.45 1.22
N ALA A 108 13.97 -2.19 1.41
CA ALA A 108 14.35 -1.29 0.33
C ALA A 108 15.58 -0.47 0.72
N VAL A 109 16.35 -0.07 -0.28
CA VAL A 109 17.44 0.91 -0.14
C VAL A 109 17.07 2.19 -0.88
N LYS A 110 17.58 3.34 -0.42
CA LYS A 110 17.35 4.62 -1.12
C LYS A 110 17.80 4.47 -2.57
N ARG A 111 16.91 4.78 -3.51
CA ARG A 111 17.20 4.75 -4.94
C ARG A 111 18.37 5.71 -5.23
N PRO A 112 19.41 5.28 -5.96
CA PRO A 112 20.52 6.15 -6.32
C PRO A 112 20.05 7.40 -7.05
N VAL A 113 20.63 8.54 -6.69
CA VAL A 113 20.34 9.82 -7.35
C VAL A 113 20.91 9.77 -8.77
N LYS A 114 20.05 10.06 -9.76
CA LYS A 114 20.46 10.26 -11.16
C LYS A 114 20.39 11.75 -11.48
N LYS A 115 19.61 12.14 -12.50
CA LYS A 115 19.35 13.54 -12.84
C LYS A 115 18.49 14.27 -11.80
N ILE A 116 17.61 13.54 -11.11
CA ILE A 116 16.66 14.06 -10.13
C ILE A 116 16.85 13.26 -8.83
N ASP A 117 16.99 13.96 -7.70
CA ASP A 117 16.84 13.35 -6.38
C ASP A 117 15.36 13.32 -6.02
N TYR A 118 14.81 12.11 -5.89
CA TYR A 118 13.42 11.89 -5.49
C TYR A 118 13.24 11.82 -3.97
N GLY A 119 14.30 12.04 -3.19
CA GLY A 119 14.27 11.96 -1.74
C GLY A 119 14.18 10.51 -1.24
N PHE A 120 13.34 10.25 -0.26
CA PHE A 120 13.14 8.93 0.38
C PHE A 120 12.34 7.94 -0.49
N VAL A 121 12.69 7.83 -1.77
CA VAL A 121 12.18 6.80 -2.68
C VAL A 121 13.18 5.66 -2.72
N GLY A 122 12.69 4.43 -2.54
CA GLY A 122 13.52 3.22 -2.48
C GLY A 122 13.36 2.28 -3.67
N ASP A 123 14.37 1.42 -3.84
CA ASP A 123 14.32 0.22 -4.67
C ASP A 123 14.24 -1.01 -3.76
N ILE A 124 13.33 -1.94 -4.06
CA ILE A 124 13.16 -3.18 -3.29
C ILE A 124 14.40 -4.05 -3.49
N VAL A 125 14.99 -4.53 -2.39
CA VAL A 125 16.17 -5.41 -2.41
C VAL A 125 15.87 -6.80 -1.87
N ALA A 126 14.85 -6.95 -1.03
CA ALA A 126 14.41 -8.23 -0.52
C ALA A 126 12.93 -8.22 -0.14
N VAL A 127 12.29 -9.39 -0.26
CA VAL A 127 10.93 -9.67 0.20
C VAL A 127 11.00 -10.90 1.10
N ASN A 128 10.46 -10.78 2.32
CA ASN A 128 10.46 -11.88 3.29
C ASN A 128 9.34 -12.89 2.96
N GLY A 129 9.60 -13.79 2.02
CA GLY A 129 8.62 -14.77 1.56
C GLY A 129 8.11 -15.73 2.64
N SER A 130 8.96 -16.10 3.61
CA SER A 130 8.54 -16.98 4.72
C SER A 130 7.55 -16.28 5.64
N PHE A 131 7.75 -14.99 5.93
CA PHE A 131 6.79 -14.20 6.70
C PHE A 131 5.40 -14.19 6.05
N PHE A 132 5.30 -13.90 4.74
CA PHE A 132 4.02 -13.99 4.03
C PHE A 132 3.46 -15.42 4.00
N GLY A 133 4.32 -16.42 3.82
CA GLY A 133 3.91 -17.83 3.86
C GLY A 133 3.27 -18.23 5.19
N HIS A 134 3.83 -17.78 6.32
CA HIS A 134 3.26 -18.03 7.64
C HIS A 134 1.91 -17.34 7.82
N LEU A 135 1.77 -16.08 7.38
CA LEU A 135 0.50 -15.36 7.47
C LEU A 135 -0.60 -16.00 6.60
N LEU A 136 -0.24 -16.55 5.45
CA LEU A 136 -1.18 -17.19 4.52
C LEU A 136 -1.57 -18.61 4.95
N ALA A 137 -0.74 -19.29 5.76
CA ALA A 137 -1.00 -20.66 6.20
C ALA A 137 -2.05 -20.76 7.31
N GLU A 138 -2.26 -19.68 8.07
CA GLU A 138 -3.21 -19.59 9.20
C GLU A 138 -4.55 -18.95 8.80
N GLY A 139 -4.75 -18.71 7.50
CA GLY A 139 -5.90 -17.99 6.92
C GLY A 139 -7.09 -18.89 6.59
#